data_AF-A0AAD5X4A3-F1
#
_entry.id   AF-A0AAD5X4A3-F1
#
_cell.length_a   1.000
_cell.length_b   1.000
_cell.length_c   1.000
_cell.angle_alpha   90.00
_cell.angle_beta   90.00
_cell.angle_gamma   90.00
#
_symmetry.space_group_name_H-M   'P 1'
#
loop_
_entity.id
_entity.type
_entity.pdbx_description
1 polymer ?
#
loop_
_entity_poly.entity_id
_entity_poly.type
_entity_poly.pdbx_seq_one_letter_code
_entity_poly.pdbx_strand_id
1 'polypeptide(L)'
;MAVGVIDTRGLQEKIGYYPGDYPISYLEKRNGSATGRRRNEPLVINATDLKRLTNQLEGADMEAKITKTMKEDRQSLHALSLTRIQNWTNTIAGARRAKLLAREARLAAEEAKRVEQDEEYAREEAERRRKAIERAKELQWFETDDVKGFHGKVVLFEVLKERDLQLKHKQELLEKTKLQEDTYVTDAEATLRASIEAEQRSIIEARRRVKMLQRDQVKQIEERMSQELAERQNAKAERFNLQSLAQEHHQSLLASNASRKQKQRELRDTLRNMQQELRDKRKKEKEESERDDEVRRAWTERKARQIKTKREVEKQWRLEAQQTRIRLGEQAFTISQNHDAEIEARVAKAVAKKEEEDMRREMERKRKKEMERDELKAYFVDFVQRTEAERQRQKESEREELSEHLRIHADQVAKDKAKKEENLKKGLDLQQTHIEMMAEHAATKALQETLSQNEAALLSESLKADRTKLRDYMVRTAEESWAQDNHRLQDYVKGQVEREEREERGDGGGKESKYRQMLDTGLRLGLTCTRYEWPRVRQELKVRKVDFGQVGGGQAEKSGGKGLPGLPTRANPVTVRSGQLVSAAPGRVERSSGEERGLKVVGVGSRPGSSSSIMTINL
;
A
#
# COMPACT_ATOMS: atom_id res chain seq x y z
N MET A 1 43.06 -45.87 42.97
CA MET A 1 43.94 -46.66 43.84
C MET A 1 45.24 -45.91 43.99
N ALA A 2 45.43 -45.25 45.12
CA ALA A 2 46.68 -44.61 45.53
C ALA A 2 47.06 -45.25 46.87
N VAL A 3 48.31 -45.71 46.99
CA VAL A 3 48.83 -46.42 48.16
C VAL A 3 49.34 -45.38 49.17
N GLY A 4 48.93 -45.49 50.44
CA GLY A 4 49.36 -44.60 51.53
C GLY A 4 49.63 -45.38 52.80
N VAL A 5 50.90 -45.38 53.21
CA VAL A 5 51.53 -46.09 54.33
C VAL A 5 51.24 -45.39 55.67
N ILE A 6 51.08 -46.17 56.76
CA ILE A 6 50.90 -45.66 58.13
C ILE A 6 52.26 -45.53 58.81
N ASP A 7 52.55 -44.33 59.31
CA ASP A 7 53.73 -43.98 60.13
C ASP A 7 53.34 -43.95 61.62
N THR A 8 54.21 -44.49 62.48
CA THR A 8 53.98 -44.60 63.93
C THR A 8 55.19 -44.14 64.71
N ARG A 9 55.34 -42.84 65.01
CA ARG A 9 56.20 -42.30 66.09
C ARG A 9 55.73 -40.92 66.56
N GLY A 10 55.64 -40.69 67.88
CA GLY A 10 55.64 -39.33 68.46
C GLY A 10 54.88 -39.12 69.78
N LEU A 11 55.55 -39.42 70.91
CA LEU A 11 55.68 -38.63 72.17
C LEU A 11 54.46 -37.82 72.72
N GLN A 12 53.88 -38.18 73.87
CA GLN A 12 54.25 -37.80 75.27
C GLN A 12 53.98 -36.34 75.70
N GLU A 13 53.08 -36.15 76.68
CA GLU A 13 53.07 -35.15 77.78
C GLU A 13 52.21 -35.77 78.94
N LYS A 14 52.68 -36.17 80.13
CA LYS A 14 53.32 -35.56 81.32
C LYS A 14 52.40 -34.70 82.26
N ILE A 15 52.11 -35.30 83.43
CA ILE A 15 52.14 -34.78 84.83
C ILE A 15 50.90 -34.05 85.41
N GLY A 16 50.47 -34.54 86.59
CA GLY A 16 49.75 -33.82 87.65
C GLY A 16 49.02 -34.79 88.62
N TYR A 17 49.68 -35.34 89.65
CA TYR A 17 49.69 -34.92 91.08
C TYR A 17 48.66 -35.67 91.98
N TYR A 18 49.12 -36.16 93.14
CA TYR A 18 48.45 -37.01 94.17
C TYR A 18 47.92 -36.16 95.35
N PRO A 19 46.92 -36.56 96.18
CA PRO A 19 47.23 -36.98 97.58
C PRO A 19 46.23 -37.94 98.31
N GLY A 20 46.77 -38.80 99.20
CA GLY A 20 46.12 -39.42 100.40
C GLY A 20 45.29 -40.70 100.16
N ASP A 21 45.36 -41.80 100.92
CA ASP A 21 46.00 -42.14 102.19
C ASP A 21 46.31 -43.66 102.24
N TYR A 22 47.22 -44.01 103.15
CA TYR A 22 47.96 -45.27 103.31
C TYR A 22 47.15 -46.54 103.66
N PRO A 23 47.79 -47.72 103.55
CA PRO A 23 47.25 -49.05 103.85
C PRO A 23 47.51 -49.48 105.30
N ILE A 24 46.75 -50.48 105.80
CA ILE A 24 47.11 -51.19 107.03
C ILE A 24 47.60 -52.60 106.69
N SER A 25 48.76 -52.87 107.27
CA SER A 25 49.72 -53.93 107.12
C SER A 25 49.31 -55.28 107.70
N TYR A 26 49.77 -56.33 107.01
CA TYR A 26 50.57 -57.46 107.52
C TYR A 26 50.88 -57.54 109.03
N LEU A 27 50.77 -58.79 109.52
CA LEU A 27 51.65 -59.54 110.44
C LEU A 27 50.86 -60.16 111.61
N GLU A 28 50.82 -61.50 111.67
CA GLU A 28 51.82 -62.21 112.47
C GLU A 28 51.83 -63.72 112.20
N LYS A 29 53.05 -64.25 112.26
CA LYS A 29 53.43 -65.64 112.05
C LYS A 29 53.39 -66.40 113.38
N ARG A 30 53.30 -67.73 113.22
CA ARG A 30 54.08 -68.77 113.94
C ARG A 30 53.70 -69.08 115.39
N ASN A 31 53.48 -70.37 115.69
CA ASN A 31 54.51 -71.24 116.31
C ASN A 31 53.99 -72.66 116.63
N GLY A 32 54.95 -73.61 116.69
CA GLY A 32 54.84 -74.96 117.27
C GLY A 32 54.52 -76.05 116.25
N SER A 33 55.42 -76.86 115.69
CA SER A 33 56.62 -77.56 116.18
C SER A 33 56.39 -78.43 117.42
N ALA A 34 56.30 -79.75 117.22
CA ALA A 34 56.70 -80.73 118.21
C ALA A 34 57.14 -82.03 117.51
N THR A 35 58.44 -82.21 117.49
CA THR A 35 59.18 -83.43 117.16
C THR A 35 59.01 -84.50 118.25
N GLY A 36 59.01 -85.77 117.85
CA GLY A 36 59.91 -86.74 118.51
C GLY A 36 59.34 -87.97 119.23
N ARG A 37 59.87 -89.12 118.79
CA ARG A 37 60.36 -90.29 119.57
C ARG A 37 59.50 -91.57 119.62
N ARG A 38 60.28 -92.65 119.40
CA ARG A 38 59.98 -94.08 119.45
C ARG A 38 59.39 -94.52 120.79
N ARG A 39 58.57 -95.58 120.77
CA ARG A 39 58.84 -96.90 121.40
C ARG A 39 57.68 -97.87 121.13
N ASN A 40 58.01 -99.12 120.81
CA ASN A 40 57.10 -100.26 120.81
C ASN A 40 56.72 -100.58 122.25
N GLU A 41 55.42 -100.63 122.57
CA GLU A 41 54.78 -101.51 123.57
C GLU A 41 53.26 -101.18 123.67
N PRO A 42 52.36 -102.18 123.83
CA PRO A 42 50.91 -101.95 123.92
C PRO A 42 50.43 -101.52 125.33
N LEU A 43 49.58 -100.50 125.41
CA LEU A 43 48.95 -99.98 126.64
C LEU A 43 47.41 -100.04 126.54
N VAL A 44 46.76 -100.66 127.52
CA VAL A 44 45.30 -100.81 127.62
C VAL A 44 44.69 -99.64 128.40
N ILE A 45 43.59 -99.04 127.88
CA ILE A 45 42.88 -97.86 128.45
C ILE A 45 41.53 -98.28 129.10
N ASN A 46 41.16 -97.62 130.21
CA ASN A 46 40.00 -97.94 131.06
C ASN A 46 38.71 -97.18 130.64
N ALA A 47 37.54 -97.76 130.94
CA ALA A 47 36.21 -97.37 130.44
C ALA A 47 35.72 -95.96 130.84
N THR A 48 36.34 -95.33 131.85
CA THR A 48 35.97 -93.98 132.29
C THR A 48 36.40 -92.89 131.30
N ASP A 49 37.49 -93.11 130.56
CA ASP A 49 38.01 -92.12 129.61
C ASP A 49 37.21 -92.08 128.30
N LEU A 50 36.48 -93.17 127.98
CA LEU A 50 35.61 -93.24 126.81
C LEU A 50 34.38 -92.32 126.90
N LYS A 51 33.81 -92.14 128.11
CA LYS A 51 32.59 -91.31 128.30
C LYS A 51 32.86 -89.81 128.32
N ARG A 52 34.09 -89.37 128.62
CA ARG A 52 34.43 -87.94 128.68
C ARG A 52 34.70 -87.38 127.28
N LEU A 53 35.24 -88.19 126.39
CA LEU A 53 35.52 -87.83 125.00
C LEU A 53 34.25 -87.62 124.16
N THR A 54 33.14 -88.28 124.48
CA THR A 54 31.91 -88.16 123.67
C THR A 54 31.19 -86.82 123.87
N ASN A 55 31.14 -86.26 125.07
CA ASN A 55 30.37 -85.04 125.34
C ASN A 55 31.04 -83.72 124.89
N GLN A 56 32.37 -83.68 124.72
CA GLN A 56 33.08 -82.48 124.24
C GLN A 56 33.02 -82.30 122.71
N LEU A 57 32.59 -83.32 121.98
CA LEU A 57 32.51 -83.28 120.52
C LEU A 57 31.24 -82.60 120.00
N GLU A 58 30.16 -82.48 120.76
CA GLU A 58 28.85 -82.07 120.21
C GLU A 58 28.45 -80.59 120.42
N GLY A 59 29.09 -79.84 121.32
CA GLY A 59 28.64 -78.47 121.71
C GLY A 59 29.12 -77.29 120.85
N ALA A 60 30.34 -77.33 120.29
CA ALA A 60 30.93 -76.19 119.55
C ALA A 60 30.41 -76.02 118.11
N ASP A 61 29.67 -77.02 117.61
CA ASP A 61 29.26 -77.09 116.22
C ASP A 61 28.00 -76.28 115.88
N MET A 62 27.24 -75.78 116.86
CA MET A 62 25.94 -75.14 116.60
C MET A 62 26.04 -73.64 116.26
N GLU A 63 26.86 -72.85 116.95
CA GLU A 63 26.98 -71.39 116.70
C GLU A 63 27.76 -71.06 115.41
N ALA A 64 28.74 -71.89 115.07
CA ALA A 64 29.48 -71.81 113.81
C ALA A 64 28.57 -72.08 112.59
N LYS A 65 27.52 -72.90 112.75
CA LYS A 65 26.51 -73.13 111.71
C LYS A 65 25.66 -71.88 111.46
N ILE A 66 25.22 -71.18 112.50
CA ILE A 66 24.37 -69.97 112.36
C ILE A 66 25.12 -68.84 111.63
N THR A 67 26.37 -68.55 112.01
CA THR A 67 27.15 -67.49 111.35
C THR A 67 27.52 -67.81 109.90
N LYS A 68 27.72 -69.10 109.56
CA LYS A 68 27.87 -69.55 108.18
C LYS A 68 26.58 -69.33 107.39
N THR A 69 25.44 -69.73 107.93
CA THR A 69 24.14 -69.55 107.26
C THR A 69 23.84 -68.07 106.98
N MET A 70 24.12 -67.14 107.91
CA MET A 70 23.92 -65.71 107.66
C MET A 70 24.88 -65.09 106.63
N LYS A 71 26.11 -65.59 106.53
CA LYS A 71 27.05 -65.17 105.48
C LYS A 71 26.65 -65.71 104.11
N GLU A 72 26.23 -66.97 104.07
CA GLU A 72 25.68 -67.61 102.87
C GLU A 72 24.42 -66.89 102.40
N ASP A 73 23.51 -66.52 103.31
CA ASP A 73 22.31 -65.72 103.01
C ASP A 73 22.67 -64.32 102.51
N ARG A 74 23.66 -63.64 103.10
CA ARG A 74 24.09 -62.32 102.61
C ARG A 74 24.74 -62.40 101.23
N GLN A 75 25.54 -63.43 100.97
CA GLN A 75 26.17 -63.67 99.68
C GLN A 75 25.13 -64.05 98.63
N SER A 76 24.13 -64.87 98.99
CA SER A 76 23.03 -65.25 98.11
C SER A 76 22.19 -64.02 97.76
N LEU A 77 21.82 -63.19 98.74
CA LEU A 77 21.10 -61.93 98.52
C LEU A 77 21.91 -60.92 97.69
N HIS A 78 23.23 -60.83 97.89
CA HIS A 78 24.10 -59.97 97.09
C HIS A 78 24.20 -60.46 95.64
N ALA A 79 24.31 -61.77 95.41
CA ALA A 79 24.27 -62.36 94.08
C ALA A 79 22.91 -62.12 93.38
N LEU A 80 21.81 -62.26 94.13
CA LEU A 80 20.46 -61.91 93.65
C LEU A 80 20.33 -60.42 93.31
N SER A 81 20.98 -59.54 94.08
CA SER A 81 21.01 -58.10 93.79
C SER A 81 21.84 -57.79 92.54
N LEU A 82 23.01 -58.40 92.35
CA LEU A 82 23.85 -58.19 91.17
C LEU A 82 23.17 -58.68 89.88
N THR A 83 22.54 -59.86 89.93
CA THR A 83 21.76 -60.39 88.80
C THR A 83 20.57 -59.50 88.45
N ARG A 84 19.91 -58.91 89.46
CA ARG A 84 18.85 -57.91 89.26
C ARG A 84 19.39 -56.61 88.65
N ILE A 85 20.51 -56.08 89.15
CA ILE A 85 21.17 -54.85 88.64
C ILE A 85 21.69 -55.03 87.21
N GLN A 86 22.16 -56.24 86.84
CA GLN A 86 22.65 -56.54 85.50
C GLN A 86 21.60 -56.29 84.41
N ASN A 87 20.32 -56.46 84.76
CA ASN A 87 19.16 -56.26 83.89
C ASN A 87 18.59 -54.83 83.97
N TRP A 88 19.15 -53.94 84.80
CA TRP A 88 18.69 -52.57 84.91
C TRP A 88 19.26 -51.70 83.79
N THR A 89 18.35 -51.17 82.98
CA THR A 89 18.65 -50.28 81.85
C THR A 89 19.12 -48.89 82.27
N ASN A 90 18.70 -48.42 83.46
CA ASN A 90 19.00 -47.08 83.98
C ASN A 90 20.36 -46.95 84.69
N THR A 91 21.25 -47.94 84.57
CA THR A 91 22.63 -47.87 85.08
C THR A 91 23.58 -47.35 83.99
N ILE A 92 24.74 -46.79 84.35
CA ILE A 92 25.75 -46.34 83.37
C ILE A 92 26.18 -47.50 82.46
N ALA A 93 26.34 -48.71 83.02
CA ALA A 93 26.66 -49.92 82.27
C ALA A 93 25.51 -50.34 81.33
N GLY A 94 24.25 -50.27 81.80
CA GLY A 94 23.06 -50.51 80.99
C GLY A 94 22.92 -49.53 79.82
N ALA A 95 23.12 -48.24 80.07
CA ALA A 95 23.09 -47.20 79.04
C ALA A 95 24.20 -47.38 77.98
N ARG A 96 25.41 -47.80 78.39
CA ARG A 96 26.50 -48.12 77.45
C ARG A 96 26.18 -49.33 76.59
N ARG A 97 25.61 -50.40 77.17
CA ARG A 97 25.13 -51.58 76.41
C ARG A 97 24.03 -51.20 75.42
N ALA A 98 23.05 -50.41 75.86
CA ALA A 98 21.99 -49.92 74.97
C ALA A 98 22.53 -49.07 73.81
N LYS A 99 23.52 -48.18 74.05
CA LYS A 99 24.18 -47.40 72.99
C LYS A 99 24.96 -48.28 72.01
N LEU A 100 25.63 -49.33 72.49
CA LEU A 100 26.35 -50.27 71.62
C LEU A 100 25.37 -51.08 70.77
N LEU A 101 24.32 -51.64 71.37
CA LEU A 101 23.27 -52.37 70.65
C LEU A 101 22.56 -51.47 69.64
N ALA A 102 22.27 -50.20 69.97
CA ALA A 102 21.67 -49.25 69.05
C ALA A 102 22.62 -48.89 67.90
N ARG A 103 23.94 -48.80 68.15
CA ARG A 103 24.94 -48.57 67.11
C ARG A 103 25.08 -49.79 66.20
N GLU A 104 25.11 -51.00 66.75
CA GLU A 104 25.13 -52.25 65.99
C GLU A 104 23.87 -52.38 65.13
N ALA A 105 22.68 -52.12 65.70
CA ALA A 105 21.42 -52.12 64.96
C ALA A 105 21.42 -51.07 63.83
N ARG A 106 21.99 -49.88 64.07
CA ARG A 106 22.11 -48.84 63.04
C ARG A 106 23.07 -49.27 61.92
N LEU A 107 24.23 -49.81 62.25
CA LEU A 107 25.22 -50.27 61.27
C LEU A 107 24.67 -51.45 60.45
N ALA A 108 24.00 -52.42 61.09
CA ALA A 108 23.34 -53.52 60.40
C ALA A 108 22.23 -53.03 59.46
N ALA A 109 21.46 -52.01 59.86
CA ALA A 109 20.45 -51.40 58.99
C ALA A 109 21.07 -50.59 57.83
N GLU A 110 22.20 -49.92 58.05
CA GLU A 110 22.94 -49.22 56.98
C GLU A 110 23.56 -50.21 55.98
N GLU A 111 24.11 -51.33 56.44
CA GLU A 111 24.64 -52.40 55.57
C GLU A 111 23.54 -53.09 54.78
N ALA A 112 22.40 -53.41 55.40
CA ALA A 112 21.25 -53.99 54.70
C ALA A 112 20.76 -53.08 53.56
N LYS A 113 20.71 -51.76 53.77
CA LYS A 113 20.35 -50.79 52.73
C LYS A 113 21.37 -50.73 51.59
N ARG A 114 22.67 -50.85 51.89
CA ARG A 114 23.70 -50.91 50.83
C ARG A 114 23.55 -52.17 49.99
N VAL A 115 23.30 -53.31 50.62
CA VAL A 115 23.06 -54.58 49.92
C VAL A 115 21.80 -54.48 49.04
N GLU A 116 20.71 -53.88 49.53
CA GLU A 116 19.50 -53.65 48.74
C GLU A 116 19.77 -52.77 47.51
N GLN A 117 20.53 -51.68 47.68
CA GLN A 117 20.94 -50.81 46.56
C GLN A 117 21.80 -51.56 45.55
N ASP A 118 22.79 -52.33 46.00
CA ASP A 118 23.65 -53.14 45.13
C ASP A 118 22.82 -54.18 44.35
N GLU A 119 21.81 -54.79 44.97
CA GLU A 119 20.87 -55.68 44.30
C GLU A 119 20.01 -54.97 43.26
N GLU A 120 19.49 -53.77 43.55
CA GLU A 120 18.72 -52.96 42.61
C GLU A 120 19.55 -52.55 41.40
N TYR A 121 20.77 -52.03 41.62
CA TYR A 121 21.70 -51.69 40.55
C TYR A 121 22.07 -52.91 39.70
N ALA A 122 22.29 -54.07 40.32
CA ALA A 122 22.56 -55.30 39.60
C ALA A 122 21.37 -55.75 38.74
N ARG A 123 20.14 -55.60 39.23
CA ARG A 123 18.90 -55.90 38.47
C ARG A 123 18.75 -54.95 37.28
N GLU A 124 18.90 -53.65 37.49
CA GLU A 124 18.81 -52.66 36.40
C GLU A 124 19.87 -52.91 35.32
N GLU A 125 21.11 -53.18 35.71
CA GLU A 125 22.18 -53.42 34.76
C GLU A 125 21.96 -54.72 33.98
N ALA A 126 21.46 -55.77 34.65
CA ALA A 126 21.03 -57.00 33.99
C ALA A 126 19.89 -56.75 32.99
N GLU A 127 18.92 -55.91 33.33
CA GLU A 127 17.84 -55.51 32.40
C GLU A 127 18.36 -54.70 31.21
N ARG A 128 19.24 -53.72 31.43
CA ARG A 128 19.86 -52.94 30.35
C ARG A 128 20.63 -53.85 29.42
N ARG A 129 21.44 -54.75 29.97
CA ARG A 129 22.18 -55.75 29.21
C ARG A 129 21.24 -56.64 28.42
N ARG A 130 20.14 -57.11 29.03
CA ARG A 130 19.12 -57.92 28.35
C ARG A 130 18.49 -57.18 27.17
N LYS A 131 18.05 -55.93 27.37
CA LYS A 131 17.46 -55.09 26.31
C LYS A 131 18.45 -54.81 25.19
N ALA A 132 19.72 -54.57 25.52
CA ALA A 132 20.77 -54.38 24.53
C ALA A 132 21.01 -55.64 23.70
N ILE A 133 21.03 -56.82 24.34
CA ILE A 133 21.15 -58.11 23.66
C ILE A 133 19.92 -58.39 22.80
N GLU A 134 18.70 -58.13 23.29
CA GLU A 134 17.46 -58.29 22.52
C GLU A 134 17.45 -57.40 21.28
N ARG A 135 17.80 -56.12 21.42
CA ARG A 135 17.93 -55.20 20.29
C ARG A 135 19.01 -55.64 19.29
N ALA A 136 20.16 -56.12 19.78
CA ALA A 136 21.20 -56.65 18.92
C ALA A 136 20.71 -57.88 18.12
N LYS A 137 19.94 -58.76 18.75
CA LYS A 137 19.31 -59.92 18.09
C LYS A 137 18.29 -59.48 17.04
N GLU A 138 17.45 -58.47 17.34
CA GLU A 138 16.51 -57.89 16.37
C GLU A 138 17.22 -57.30 15.16
N LEU A 139 18.28 -56.52 15.37
CA LEU A 139 19.08 -55.97 14.28
C LEU A 139 19.74 -57.07 13.44
N GLN A 140 20.29 -58.09 14.08
CA GLN A 140 20.86 -59.23 13.38
C GLN A 140 19.80 -60.00 12.57
N TRP A 141 18.58 -60.11 13.10
CA TRP A 141 17.44 -60.70 12.39
C TRP A 141 16.99 -59.83 11.20
N PHE A 142 16.91 -58.51 11.37
CA PHE A 142 16.64 -57.58 10.26
C PHE A 142 17.71 -57.62 9.17
N GLU A 143 18.95 -57.95 9.53
CA GLU A 143 20.06 -58.03 8.59
C GLU A 143 20.00 -59.29 7.70
N THR A 144 19.17 -60.28 8.04
CA THR A 144 18.97 -61.48 7.23
C THR A 144 18.31 -61.15 5.88
N ASP A 145 18.76 -61.83 4.83
CA ASP A 145 18.35 -61.53 3.44
C ASP A 145 16.84 -61.71 3.21
N ASP A 146 16.22 -62.70 3.86
CA ASP A 146 14.76 -62.92 3.78
C ASP A 146 13.98 -61.71 4.32
N VAL A 147 14.43 -61.17 5.45
CA VAL A 147 13.80 -60.03 6.11
C VAL A 147 14.06 -58.75 5.32
N LYS A 148 15.26 -58.54 4.77
CA LYS A 148 15.54 -57.43 3.84
C LYS A 148 14.69 -57.52 2.58
N GLY A 149 14.55 -58.72 2.00
CA GLY A 149 13.70 -58.98 0.86
C GLY A 149 12.22 -58.66 1.15
N PHE A 150 11.74 -59.00 2.34
CA PHE A 150 10.41 -58.62 2.81
C PHE A 150 10.27 -57.10 2.98
N HIS A 151 11.21 -56.43 3.66
CA HIS A 151 11.19 -54.97 3.81
C HIS A 151 11.22 -54.23 2.47
N GLY A 152 11.99 -54.73 1.49
CA GLY A 152 11.97 -54.20 0.12
C GLY A 152 10.60 -54.29 -0.54
N LYS A 153 9.86 -55.38 -0.32
CA LYS A 153 8.47 -55.54 -0.79
C LYS A 153 7.49 -54.62 -0.06
N VAL A 154 7.67 -54.42 1.25
CA VAL A 154 6.86 -53.48 2.04
C VAL A 154 7.02 -52.07 1.50
N VAL A 155 8.26 -51.62 1.30
CA VAL A 155 8.56 -50.30 0.70
C VAL A 155 7.95 -50.19 -0.69
N LEU A 156 8.03 -51.23 -1.53
CA LEU A 156 7.38 -51.23 -2.84
C LEU A 156 5.86 -51.06 -2.73
N PHE A 157 5.21 -51.74 -1.79
CA PHE A 157 3.77 -51.60 -1.57
C PHE A 157 3.38 -50.19 -1.11
N GLU A 158 4.17 -49.57 -0.24
CA GLU A 158 3.98 -48.17 0.16
C GLU A 158 4.11 -47.22 -1.02
N VAL A 159 5.13 -47.39 -1.87
CA VAL A 159 5.32 -46.59 -3.09
C VAL A 159 4.14 -46.77 -4.06
N LEU A 160 3.63 -47.99 -4.23
CA LEU A 160 2.46 -48.24 -5.07
C LEU A 160 1.20 -47.56 -4.50
N LYS A 161 0.98 -47.64 -3.18
CA LYS A 161 -0.12 -46.95 -2.51
C LYS A 161 -0.01 -45.43 -2.67
N GLU A 162 1.18 -44.87 -2.53
CA GLU A 162 1.42 -43.45 -2.76
C GLU A 162 1.13 -43.07 -4.22
N ARG A 163 1.55 -43.92 -5.17
CA ARG A 163 1.30 -43.70 -6.59
C ARG A 163 -0.20 -43.66 -6.90
N ASP A 164 -0.99 -44.55 -6.31
CA ASP A 164 -2.45 -44.55 -6.46
C ASP A 164 -3.08 -43.26 -5.91
N LEU A 165 -2.57 -42.75 -4.77
CA LEU A 165 -3.01 -41.47 -4.22
C LEU A 165 -2.65 -40.29 -5.15
N GLN A 166 -1.44 -40.28 -5.70
CA GLN A 166 -1.02 -39.26 -6.67
C GLN A 166 -1.91 -39.29 -7.93
N LEU A 167 -2.29 -40.48 -8.42
CA LEU A 167 -3.19 -40.62 -9.56
C LEU A 167 -4.59 -40.10 -9.26
N LYS A 168 -5.16 -40.43 -8.09
CA LYS A 168 -6.46 -39.89 -7.65
C LYS A 168 -6.42 -38.38 -7.54
N HIS A 169 -5.38 -37.83 -6.91
CA HIS A 169 -5.21 -36.38 -6.79
C HIS A 169 -5.09 -35.70 -8.15
N LYS A 170 -4.36 -36.29 -9.09
CA LYS A 170 -4.26 -35.78 -10.46
C LYS A 170 -5.62 -35.79 -11.17
N GLN A 171 -6.44 -36.82 -10.98
CA GLN A 171 -7.79 -36.88 -11.54
C GLN A 171 -8.69 -35.79 -10.95
N GLU A 172 -8.69 -35.62 -9.62
CA GLU A 172 -9.46 -34.55 -8.96
C GLU A 172 -9.03 -33.15 -9.42
N LEU A 173 -7.73 -32.92 -9.63
CA LEU A 173 -7.23 -31.67 -10.18
C LEU A 173 -7.76 -31.43 -11.60
N LEU A 174 -7.72 -32.45 -12.46
CA LEU A 174 -8.25 -32.36 -13.83
C LEU A 174 -9.76 -32.09 -13.85
N GLU A 175 -10.52 -32.70 -12.95
CA GLU A 175 -11.97 -32.43 -12.83
C GLU A 175 -12.24 -31.01 -12.36
N LYS A 176 -11.47 -30.51 -11.37
CA LYS A 176 -11.59 -29.12 -10.90
C LYS A 176 -11.20 -28.12 -11.98
N THR A 177 -10.13 -28.36 -12.74
CA THR A 177 -9.73 -27.45 -13.83
C THR A 177 -10.78 -27.44 -14.93
N LYS A 178 -11.35 -28.61 -15.29
CA LYS A 178 -12.45 -28.67 -16.26
C LYS A 178 -13.68 -27.90 -15.77
N LEU A 179 -14.07 -28.08 -14.51
CA LEU A 179 -15.19 -27.33 -13.93
C LEU A 179 -14.93 -25.82 -13.97
N GLN A 180 -13.71 -25.39 -13.67
CA GLN A 180 -13.32 -23.98 -13.76
C GLN A 180 -13.39 -23.46 -15.19
N GLU A 181 -12.86 -24.21 -16.16
CA GLU A 181 -12.95 -23.87 -17.58
C GLU A 181 -14.40 -23.78 -18.05
N ASP A 182 -15.24 -24.74 -17.68
CA ASP A 182 -16.67 -24.75 -18.00
C ASP A 182 -17.37 -23.52 -17.40
N THR A 183 -17.12 -23.20 -16.13
CA THR A 183 -17.70 -22.00 -15.50
C THR A 183 -17.25 -20.72 -16.20
N TYR A 184 -15.96 -20.61 -16.55
CA TYR A 184 -15.42 -19.47 -17.28
C TYR A 184 -16.08 -19.31 -18.66
N VAL A 185 -16.27 -20.42 -19.39
CA VAL A 185 -16.96 -20.41 -20.67
C VAL A 185 -18.43 -19.97 -20.48
N THR A 186 -19.14 -20.49 -19.48
CA THR A 186 -20.52 -20.08 -19.23
C THR A 186 -20.66 -18.61 -18.87
N ASP A 187 -19.73 -18.07 -18.08
CA ASP A 187 -19.71 -16.64 -17.71
C ASP A 187 -19.36 -15.76 -18.92
N ALA A 188 -18.40 -16.20 -19.75
CA ALA A 188 -18.06 -15.51 -20.99
C ALA A 188 -19.24 -15.49 -21.97
N GLU A 189 -19.99 -16.60 -22.09
CA GLU A 189 -21.21 -16.63 -22.89
C GLU A 189 -22.30 -15.73 -22.32
N ALA A 190 -22.50 -15.73 -20.99
CA ALA A 190 -23.50 -14.89 -20.33
C ALA A 190 -23.20 -13.40 -20.51
N THR A 191 -21.95 -12.99 -20.36
CA THR A 191 -21.51 -11.60 -20.57
C THR A 191 -21.64 -11.18 -22.03
N LEU A 192 -21.30 -12.05 -22.98
CA LEU A 192 -21.50 -11.79 -24.41
C LEU A 192 -23.00 -11.63 -24.73
N ARG A 193 -23.86 -12.52 -24.24
CA ARG A 193 -25.32 -12.42 -24.41
C ARG A 193 -25.87 -11.12 -23.85
N ALA A 194 -25.46 -10.74 -22.63
CA ALA A 194 -25.85 -9.48 -22.01
C ALA A 194 -25.40 -8.25 -22.83
N SER A 195 -24.19 -8.29 -23.40
CA SER A 195 -23.69 -7.23 -24.29
C SER A 195 -24.53 -7.11 -25.57
N ILE A 196 -24.86 -8.25 -26.20
CA ILE A 196 -25.71 -8.29 -27.40
C ILE A 196 -27.09 -7.73 -27.09
N GLU A 197 -27.70 -8.13 -25.96
CA GLU A 197 -29.00 -7.59 -25.54
C GLU A 197 -28.95 -6.09 -25.28
N ALA A 198 -27.90 -5.59 -24.62
CA ALA A 198 -27.73 -4.16 -24.36
C ALA A 198 -27.61 -3.36 -25.68
N GLU A 199 -26.84 -3.88 -26.64
CA GLU A 199 -26.72 -3.27 -27.97
C GLU A 199 -28.06 -3.27 -28.71
N GLN A 200 -28.80 -4.39 -28.68
CA GLN A 200 -30.14 -4.46 -29.26
C GLN A 200 -31.11 -3.45 -28.64
N ARG A 201 -31.10 -3.31 -27.30
CA ARG A 201 -31.91 -2.30 -26.59
C ARG A 201 -31.55 -0.88 -27.03
N SER A 202 -30.25 -0.58 -27.11
CA SER A 202 -29.75 0.72 -27.61
C SER A 202 -30.23 1.01 -29.04
N ILE A 203 -30.16 0.02 -29.94
CA ILE A 203 -30.66 0.14 -31.31
C ILE A 203 -32.17 0.40 -31.34
N ILE A 204 -32.95 -0.32 -30.52
CA ILE A 204 -34.41 -0.13 -30.42
C ILE A 204 -34.74 1.27 -29.91
N GLU A 205 -34.04 1.74 -28.88
CA GLU A 205 -34.21 3.10 -28.34
C GLU A 205 -33.85 4.17 -29.36
N ALA A 206 -32.73 4.03 -30.06
CA ALA A 206 -32.34 4.95 -31.14
C ALA A 206 -33.42 5.01 -32.24
N ARG A 207 -33.94 3.85 -32.66
CA ARG A 207 -35.07 3.78 -33.61
C ARG A 207 -36.33 4.47 -33.08
N ARG A 208 -36.64 4.31 -31.78
CA ARG A 208 -37.77 5.01 -31.15
C ARG A 208 -37.58 6.53 -31.17
N ARG A 209 -36.38 7.03 -30.85
CA ARG A 209 -36.05 8.46 -30.89
C ARG A 209 -36.20 9.03 -32.31
N VAL A 210 -35.70 8.32 -33.32
CA VAL A 210 -35.85 8.72 -34.73
C VAL A 210 -37.34 8.79 -35.12
N LYS A 211 -38.14 7.77 -34.76
CA LYS A 211 -39.59 7.80 -35.04
C LYS A 211 -40.32 8.93 -34.31
N MET A 212 -39.93 9.26 -33.08
CA MET A 212 -40.49 10.38 -32.35
C MET A 212 -40.15 11.71 -33.04
N LEU A 213 -38.89 11.91 -33.41
CA LEU A 213 -38.47 13.09 -34.16
C LEU A 213 -39.23 13.24 -35.48
N GLN A 214 -39.42 12.14 -36.21
CA GLN A 214 -40.23 12.14 -37.45
C GLN A 214 -41.68 12.58 -37.20
N ARG A 215 -42.31 12.11 -36.12
CA ARG A 215 -43.67 12.54 -35.75
C ARG A 215 -43.73 14.02 -35.41
N ASP A 216 -42.73 14.52 -34.68
CA ASP A 216 -42.67 15.93 -34.29
C ASP A 216 -42.45 16.82 -35.52
N GLN A 217 -41.61 16.40 -36.47
CA GLN A 217 -41.43 17.10 -37.75
C GLN A 217 -42.73 17.15 -38.57
N VAL A 218 -43.49 16.05 -38.63
CA VAL A 218 -44.80 16.04 -39.31
C VAL A 218 -45.77 17.02 -38.64
N LYS A 219 -45.84 17.03 -37.30
CA LYS A 219 -46.68 18.00 -36.57
C LYS A 219 -46.26 19.45 -36.84
N GLN A 220 -44.96 19.75 -36.86
CA GLN A 220 -44.47 21.09 -37.19
C GLN A 220 -44.89 21.52 -38.61
N ILE A 221 -44.87 20.58 -39.57
CA ILE A 221 -45.35 20.84 -40.93
C ILE A 221 -46.86 21.12 -40.93
N GLU A 222 -47.65 20.31 -40.22
CA GLU A 222 -49.10 20.50 -40.10
C GLU A 222 -49.45 21.85 -39.44
N GLU A 223 -48.76 22.21 -38.36
CA GLU A 223 -48.92 23.50 -37.68
C GLU A 223 -48.59 24.66 -38.61
N ARG A 224 -47.46 24.59 -39.33
CA ARG A 224 -47.09 25.62 -40.32
C ARG A 224 -48.13 25.75 -41.43
N MET A 225 -48.64 24.62 -41.95
CA MET A 225 -49.69 24.62 -42.96
C MET A 225 -50.99 25.24 -42.42
N SER A 226 -51.34 24.97 -41.17
CA SER A 226 -52.52 25.56 -40.52
C SER A 226 -52.38 27.07 -40.32
N GLN A 227 -51.18 27.54 -39.95
CA GLN A 227 -50.86 28.96 -39.83
C GLN A 227 -50.93 29.65 -41.19
N GLU A 228 -50.35 29.06 -42.24
CA GLU A 228 -50.41 29.62 -43.60
C GLU A 228 -51.87 29.68 -44.12
N LEU A 229 -52.70 28.69 -43.80
CA LEU A 229 -54.13 28.72 -44.12
C LEU A 229 -54.86 29.83 -43.37
N ALA A 230 -54.56 30.02 -42.08
CA ALA A 230 -55.15 31.09 -41.27
C ALA A 230 -54.72 32.48 -41.78
N GLU A 231 -53.44 32.67 -42.10
CA GLU A 231 -52.91 33.90 -42.71
C GLU A 231 -53.58 34.19 -44.06
N ARG A 232 -53.80 33.18 -44.90
CA ARG A 232 -54.55 33.32 -46.16
C ARG A 232 -56.00 33.74 -45.92
N GLN A 233 -56.65 33.23 -44.88
CA GLN A 233 -58.01 33.64 -44.52
C GLN A 233 -58.04 35.08 -44.01
N ASN A 234 -57.09 35.46 -43.15
CA ASN A 234 -56.94 36.82 -42.65
C ASN A 234 -56.68 37.81 -43.80
N ALA A 235 -55.77 37.49 -44.73
CA ALA A 235 -55.50 38.32 -45.90
C ALA A 235 -56.74 38.50 -46.79
N LYS A 236 -57.60 37.47 -46.92
CA LYS A 236 -58.89 37.59 -47.62
C LYS A 236 -59.86 38.51 -46.87
N ALA A 237 -59.94 38.39 -45.55
CA ALA A 237 -60.78 39.24 -44.72
C ALA A 237 -60.30 40.71 -44.75
N GLU A 238 -59.00 40.95 -44.62
CA GLU A 238 -58.38 42.27 -44.77
C GLU A 238 -58.66 42.85 -46.16
N ARG A 239 -58.52 42.06 -47.23
CA ARG A 239 -58.87 42.50 -48.59
C ARG A 239 -60.33 42.93 -48.69
N PHE A 240 -61.25 42.16 -48.10
CA PHE A 240 -62.68 42.51 -48.09
C PHE A 240 -62.93 43.81 -47.32
N ASN A 241 -62.32 43.96 -46.14
CA ASN A 241 -62.41 45.17 -45.32
C ASN A 241 -61.85 46.39 -46.05
N LEU A 242 -60.69 46.26 -46.71
CA LEU A 242 -60.10 47.32 -47.54
C LEU A 242 -61.00 47.69 -48.71
N GLN A 243 -61.67 46.72 -49.34
CA GLN A 243 -62.62 46.98 -50.42
C GLN A 243 -63.86 47.74 -49.91
N SER A 244 -64.40 47.35 -48.75
CA SER A 244 -65.51 48.07 -48.09
C SER A 244 -65.09 49.50 -47.77
N LEU A 245 -63.93 49.70 -47.14
CA LEU A 245 -63.41 51.02 -46.78
C LEU A 245 -63.16 51.89 -48.02
N ALA A 246 -62.63 51.30 -49.11
CA ALA A 246 -62.45 52.00 -50.37
C ALA A 246 -63.80 52.43 -51.00
N GLN A 247 -64.82 51.58 -50.91
CA GLN A 247 -66.18 51.91 -51.37
C GLN A 247 -66.79 53.04 -50.52
N GLU A 248 -66.68 52.96 -49.19
CA GLU A 248 -67.14 54.02 -48.27
C GLU A 248 -66.44 55.36 -48.54
N HIS A 249 -65.11 55.33 -48.71
CA HIS A 249 -64.34 56.52 -49.06
C HIS A 249 -64.77 57.09 -50.42
N HIS A 250 -65.00 56.23 -51.41
CA HIS A 250 -65.50 56.66 -52.72
C HIS A 250 -66.89 57.32 -52.62
N GLN A 251 -67.81 56.73 -51.86
CA GLN A 251 -69.14 57.30 -51.61
C GLN A 251 -69.04 58.66 -50.88
N SER A 252 -68.17 58.76 -49.87
CA SER A 252 -67.89 60.02 -49.16
C SER A 252 -67.35 61.10 -50.10
N LEU A 253 -66.40 60.76 -50.99
CA LEU A 253 -65.90 61.68 -52.01
C LEU A 253 -67.00 62.14 -52.98
N LEU A 254 -67.88 61.24 -53.42
CA LEU A 254 -69.02 61.59 -54.27
C LEU A 254 -69.98 62.55 -53.55
N ALA A 255 -70.33 62.29 -52.29
CA ALA A 255 -71.20 63.14 -51.47
C ALA A 255 -70.58 64.52 -51.22
N SER A 256 -69.28 64.58 -50.92
CA SER A 256 -68.52 65.82 -50.75
C SER A 256 -68.47 66.63 -52.06
N ASN A 257 -68.20 65.97 -53.19
CA ASN A 257 -68.21 66.60 -54.50
C ASN A 257 -69.60 67.09 -54.91
N ALA A 258 -70.67 66.34 -54.61
CA ALA A 258 -72.05 66.76 -54.84
C ALA A 258 -72.39 68.02 -54.02
N SER A 259 -72.02 68.03 -52.73
CA SER A 259 -72.19 69.18 -51.84
C SER A 259 -71.39 70.40 -52.35
N ARG A 260 -70.17 70.20 -52.85
CA ARG A 260 -69.35 71.26 -53.46
C ARG A 260 -69.99 71.82 -54.73
N LYS A 261 -70.52 70.95 -55.61
CA LYS A 261 -71.25 71.35 -56.82
C LYS A 261 -72.54 72.10 -56.49
N GLN A 262 -73.25 71.69 -55.44
CA GLN A 262 -74.46 72.38 -54.98
C GLN A 262 -74.13 73.79 -54.47
N LYS A 263 -73.13 73.93 -53.59
CA LYS A 263 -72.63 75.24 -53.14
C LYS A 263 -72.15 76.11 -54.32
N GLN A 264 -71.54 75.51 -55.34
CA GLN A 264 -71.12 76.24 -56.54
C GLN A 264 -72.32 76.69 -57.40
N ARG A 265 -73.40 75.92 -57.46
CA ARG A 265 -74.65 76.33 -58.12
C ARG A 265 -75.31 77.49 -57.37
N GLU A 266 -75.44 77.38 -56.05
CA GLU A 266 -75.94 78.46 -55.18
C GLU A 266 -75.10 79.75 -55.36
N LEU A 267 -73.77 79.64 -55.42
CA LEU A 267 -72.89 80.77 -55.70
C LEU A 267 -73.10 81.35 -57.12
N ARG A 268 -73.32 80.50 -58.13
CA ARG A 268 -73.61 80.98 -59.49
C ARG A 268 -74.95 81.68 -59.59
N ASP A 269 -75.97 81.17 -58.91
CA ASP A 269 -77.31 81.75 -58.91
C ASP A 269 -77.33 83.09 -58.16
N THR A 270 -76.64 83.19 -57.03
CA THR A 270 -76.44 84.48 -56.32
C THR A 270 -75.68 85.49 -57.18
N LEU A 271 -74.59 85.09 -57.86
CA LEU A 271 -73.89 85.96 -58.81
C LEU A 271 -74.78 86.39 -59.99
N ARG A 272 -75.63 85.50 -60.50
CA ARG A 272 -76.58 85.80 -61.59
C ARG A 272 -77.64 86.81 -61.17
N ASN A 273 -78.17 86.66 -59.95
CA ASN A 273 -79.12 87.59 -59.36
C ASN A 273 -78.46 88.97 -59.15
N MET A 274 -77.24 89.03 -58.60
CA MET A 274 -76.48 90.28 -58.49
C MET A 274 -76.20 90.92 -59.87
N GLN A 275 -75.92 90.13 -60.90
CA GLN A 275 -75.75 90.64 -62.26
C GLN A 275 -77.06 91.18 -62.84
N GLN A 276 -78.21 90.57 -62.55
CA GLN A 276 -79.52 91.09 -62.94
C GLN A 276 -79.82 92.41 -62.23
N GLU A 277 -79.60 92.49 -60.91
CA GLU A 277 -79.73 93.75 -60.16
C GLU A 277 -78.84 94.87 -60.72
N LEU A 278 -77.59 94.54 -61.10
CA LEU A 278 -76.68 95.50 -61.75
C LEU A 278 -77.18 95.91 -63.14
N ARG A 279 -77.76 95.00 -63.93
CA ARG A 279 -78.36 95.33 -65.23
C ARG A 279 -79.56 96.24 -65.08
N ASP A 280 -80.40 96.02 -64.08
CA ASP A 280 -81.58 96.84 -63.81
C ASP A 280 -81.18 98.23 -63.28
N LYS A 281 -80.15 98.31 -62.42
CA LYS A 281 -79.52 99.59 -62.04
C LYS A 281 -78.97 100.33 -63.27
N ARG A 282 -78.25 99.64 -64.16
CA ARG A 282 -77.72 100.23 -65.40
C ARG A 282 -78.81 100.68 -66.37
N LYS A 283 -79.97 100.01 -66.43
CA LYS A 283 -81.11 100.46 -67.24
C LYS A 283 -81.70 101.75 -66.69
N LYS A 284 -81.90 101.82 -65.37
CA LYS A 284 -82.34 103.06 -64.69
C LYS A 284 -81.35 104.21 -64.92
N GLU A 285 -80.06 103.93 -64.80
CA GLU A 285 -78.98 104.90 -65.05
C GLU A 285 -78.92 105.34 -66.52
N LYS A 286 -79.21 104.45 -67.48
CA LYS A 286 -79.33 104.82 -68.90
C LYS A 286 -80.55 105.68 -69.19
N GLU A 287 -81.70 105.39 -68.59
CA GLU A 287 -82.91 106.23 -68.72
C GLU A 287 -82.70 107.63 -68.13
N GLU A 288 -81.92 107.75 -67.05
CA GLU A 288 -81.46 109.03 -66.51
C GLU A 288 -80.44 109.70 -67.44
N SER A 289 -79.47 108.95 -67.98
CA SER A 289 -78.46 109.50 -68.89
C SER A 289 -79.05 109.98 -70.21
N GLU A 290 -80.08 109.32 -70.74
CA GLU A 290 -80.77 109.74 -71.96
C GLU A 290 -81.52 111.06 -71.76
N ARG A 291 -82.18 111.25 -70.60
CA ARG A 291 -82.77 112.55 -70.22
C ARG A 291 -81.69 113.64 -70.10
N ASP A 292 -80.56 113.31 -69.49
CA ASP A 292 -79.41 114.22 -69.39
C ASP A 292 -78.70 114.45 -70.75
N ASP A 293 -78.75 113.50 -71.67
CA ASP A 293 -78.16 113.59 -73.01
C ASP A 293 -78.99 114.49 -73.91
N GLU A 294 -80.31 114.56 -73.75
CA GLU A 294 -81.15 115.53 -74.46
C GLU A 294 -80.85 116.97 -74.02
N VAL A 295 -80.70 117.19 -72.71
CA VAL A 295 -80.25 118.46 -72.13
C VAL A 295 -78.81 118.79 -72.59
N ARG A 296 -77.92 117.79 -72.61
CA ARG A 296 -76.53 117.95 -73.08
C ARG A 296 -76.44 118.14 -74.59
N ARG A 297 -77.32 117.60 -75.43
CA ARG A 297 -77.33 117.85 -76.89
C ARG A 297 -77.66 119.31 -77.20
N ALA A 298 -78.69 119.85 -76.56
CA ALA A 298 -79.04 121.27 -76.67
C ALA A 298 -77.89 122.19 -76.17
N TRP A 299 -77.18 121.78 -75.11
CA TRP A 299 -76.00 122.50 -74.61
C TRP A 299 -74.75 122.33 -75.49
N THR A 300 -74.50 121.13 -76.02
CA THR A 300 -73.32 120.82 -76.84
C THR A 300 -73.41 121.42 -78.23
N GLU A 301 -74.58 121.59 -78.83
CA GLU A 301 -74.70 122.36 -80.08
C GLU A 301 -74.36 123.84 -79.86
N ARG A 302 -74.79 124.42 -78.72
CA ARG A 302 -74.42 125.78 -78.30
C ARG A 302 -72.92 125.90 -78.01
N LYS A 303 -72.34 124.92 -77.28
CA LYS A 303 -70.92 124.87 -76.96
C LYS A 303 -70.04 124.51 -78.15
N ALA A 304 -70.47 123.70 -79.10
CA ALA A 304 -69.68 123.31 -80.28
C ALA A 304 -69.42 124.52 -81.19
N ARG A 305 -70.37 125.44 -81.29
CA ARG A 305 -70.17 126.74 -81.95
C ARG A 305 -69.11 127.58 -81.22
N GLN A 306 -69.10 127.54 -79.88
CA GLN A 306 -68.09 128.22 -79.04
C GLN A 306 -66.72 127.49 -78.97
N ILE A 307 -66.69 126.17 -79.17
CA ILE A 307 -65.49 125.32 -79.10
C ILE A 307 -64.76 125.30 -80.45
N LYS A 308 -65.44 125.45 -81.60
CA LYS A 308 -64.73 125.67 -82.87
C LYS A 308 -63.85 126.92 -82.80
N THR A 309 -64.37 128.02 -82.25
CA THR A 309 -63.61 129.26 -82.02
C THR A 309 -62.54 129.12 -80.93
N LYS A 310 -62.72 128.25 -79.93
CA LYS A 310 -61.69 127.98 -78.89
C LYS A 310 -60.62 126.96 -79.30
N ARG A 311 -60.93 125.97 -80.15
CA ARG A 311 -60.00 124.90 -80.57
C ARG A 311 -58.87 125.42 -81.45
N GLU A 312 -59.09 126.52 -82.16
CA GLU A 312 -58.04 127.24 -82.89
C GLU A 312 -57.04 127.88 -81.91
N VAL A 313 -57.51 128.33 -80.73
CA VAL A 313 -56.69 128.95 -79.68
C VAL A 313 -55.98 127.92 -78.79
N GLU A 314 -56.65 126.83 -78.40
CA GLU A 314 -56.06 125.79 -77.52
C GLU A 314 -55.05 124.87 -78.21
N LYS A 315 -55.04 124.78 -79.54
CA LYS A 315 -53.98 124.05 -80.27
C LYS A 315 -52.60 124.65 -79.99
N GLN A 316 -52.54 125.95 -79.71
CA GLN A 316 -51.30 126.66 -79.37
C GLN A 316 -50.89 126.44 -77.90
N TRP A 317 -51.84 126.43 -76.96
CA TRP A 317 -51.54 126.17 -75.52
C TRP A 317 -51.16 124.73 -75.18
N ARG A 318 -51.61 123.72 -75.95
CA ARG A 318 -51.39 122.30 -75.64
C ARG A 318 -49.96 121.82 -75.93
N LEU A 319 -49.22 122.53 -76.78
CA LEU A 319 -47.78 122.30 -77.01
C LEU A 319 -46.93 122.79 -75.81
N GLU A 320 -47.38 123.82 -75.09
CA GLU A 320 -46.67 124.39 -73.95
C GLU A 320 -46.86 123.57 -72.66
N ALA A 321 -48.02 122.94 -72.47
CA ALA A 321 -48.29 122.10 -71.30
C ALA A 321 -47.53 120.76 -71.29
N GLN A 322 -47.11 120.23 -72.45
CA GLN A 322 -46.42 118.93 -72.53
C GLN A 322 -45.00 118.99 -71.93
N GLN A 323 -44.40 120.17 -71.83
CA GLN A 323 -43.08 120.38 -71.23
C GLN A 323 -43.10 120.38 -69.68
N THR A 324 -44.25 120.62 -69.05
CA THR A 324 -44.38 120.64 -67.57
C THR A 324 -44.57 119.25 -66.94
N ARG A 325 -45.03 118.28 -67.74
CA ARG A 325 -45.44 116.95 -67.26
C ARG A 325 -44.29 115.92 -67.23
N ILE A 326 -43.16 116.23 -67.88
CA ILE A 326 -41.94 115.42 -67.86
C ILE A 326 -41.15 115.62 -66.55
N ARG A 327 -41.23 116.81 -65.92
CA ARG A 327 -40.53 117.13 -64.65
C ARG A 327 -41.08 116.44 -63.39
N LEU A 328 -42.31 115.91 -63.42
CA LEU A 328 -42.96 115.27 -62.26
C LEU A 328 -42.77 113.74 -62.20
N GLY A 329 -42.25 113.12 -63.27
CA GLY A 329 -42.00 111.66 -63.33
C GLY A 329 -40.68 111.22 -62.68
N GLU A 330 -39.69 112.11 -62.57
CA GLU A 330 -38.34 111.80 -62.09
C GLU A 330 -38.25 111.74 -60.55
N GLN A 331 -39.23 112.29 -59.82
CA GLN A 331 -39.24 112.34 -58.35
C GLN A 331 -39.88 111.11 -57.68
N ALA A 332 -40.67 110.30 -58.41
CA ALA A 332 -41.32 109.10 -57.88
C ALA A 332 -40.42 107.85 -57.93
N PHE A 333 -39.40 107.85 -58.79
CA PHE A 333 -38.50 106.71 -59.00
C PHE A 333 -37.47 106.53 -57.84
N THR A 334 -37.09 107.61 -57.17
CA THR A 334 -36.10 107.60 -56.08
C THR A 334 -36.67 107.13 -54.73
N ILE A 335 -37.98 107.17 -54.55
CA ILE A 335 -38.64 106.77 -53.29
C ILE A 335 -38.82 105.24 -53.22
N SER A 336 -38.93 104.55 -54.36
CA SER A 336 -39.08 103.08 -54.41
C SER A 336 -37.79 102.33 -54.06
N GLN A 337 -36.62 102.81 -54.50
CA GLN A 337 -35.35 102.09 -54.30
C GLN A 337 -34.91 102.03 -52.82
N ASN A 338 -35.36 102.95 -51.98
CA ASN A 338 -34.96 102.98 -50.57
C ASN A 338 -35.79 102.03 -49.68
N HIS A 339 -36.98 101.60 -50.12
CA HIS A 339 -37.83 100.67 -49.35
C HIS A 339 -37.39 99.20 -49.52
N ASP A 340 -36.88 98.84 -50.70
CA ASP A 340 -36.44 97.48 -51.01
C ASP A 340 -35.12 97.11 -50.29
N ALA A 341 -34.23 98.07 -50.06
CA ALA A 341 -32.96 97.85 -49.35
C ALA A 341 -33.11 97.58 -47.83
N GLU A 342 -34.20 98.05 -47.21
CA GLU A 342 -34.44 97.91 -45.76
C GLU A 342 -35.03 96.53 -45.41
N ILE A 343 -35.74 95.90 -46.35
CA ILE A 343 -36.32 94.55 -46.21
C ILE A 343 -35.23 93.47 -46.31
N GLU A 344 -34.27 93.62 -47.23
CA GLU A 344 -33.16 92.67 -47.42
C GLU A 344 -32.23 92.62 -46.19
N ALA A 345 -32.00 93.74 -45.50
CA ALA A 345 -31.17 93.80 -44.29
C ALA A 345 -31.78 93.08 -43.08
N ARG A 346 -33.12 92.96 -43.01
CA ARG A 346 -33.83 92.26 -41.92
C ARG A 346 -33.80 90.73 -42.10
N VAL A 347 -33.81 90.25 -43.34
CA VAL A 347 -33.73 88.81 -43.65
C VAL A 347 -32.32 88.26 -43.40
N ALA A 348 -31.27 89.02 -43.73
CA ALA A 348 -29.88 88.62 -43.50
C ALA A 348 -29.54 88.38 -42.02
N LYS A 349 -30.08 89.20 -41.10
CA LYS A 349 -29.87 89.05 -39.65
C LYS A 349 -30.61 87.84 -39.03
N ALA A 350 -31.70 87.39 -39.65
CA ALA A 350 -32.46 86.22 -39.19
C ALA A 350 -31.83 84.90 -39.62
N VAL A 351 -31.18 84.87 -40.80
CA VAL A 351 -30.46 83.71 -41.31
C VAL A 351 -29.16 83.47 -40.52
N ALA A 352 -28.37 84.52 -40.24
CA ALA A 352 -27.12 84.40 -39.48
C ALA A 352 -27.32 83.86 -38.05
N LYS A 353 -28.39 84.25 -37.36
CA LYS A 353 -28.70 83.73 -36.01
C LYS A 353 -29.09 82.25 -36.01
N LYS A 354 -29.75 81.77 -37.06
CA LYS A 354 -30.14 80.36 -37.19
C LYS A 354 -28.95 79.47 -37.53
N GLU A 355 -28.05 79.98 -38.38
CA GLU A 355 -26.78 79.32 -38.71
C GLU A 355 -25.84 79.19 -37.49
N GLU A 356 -25.76 80.21 -36.62
CA GLU A 356 -24.97 80.14 -35.38
C GLU A 356 -25.50 79.09 -34.38
N GLU A 357 -26.83 78.95 -34.24
CA GLU A 357 -27.44 77.93 -33.40
C GLU A 357 -27.20 76.50 -33.91
N ASP A 358 -27.31 76.30 -35.23
CA ASP A 358 -27.08 75.00 -35.83
C ASP A 358 -25.60 74.59 -35.78
N MET A 359 -24.67 75.54 -35.92
CA MET A 359 -23.23 75.32 -35.71
C MET A 359 -22.91 74.94 -34.24
N ARG A 360 -23.58 75.54 -33.25
CA ARG A 360 -23.42 75.14 -31.84
C ARG A 360 -23.96 73.73 -31.58
N ARG A 361 -25.13 73.37 -32.14
CA ARG A 361 -25.69 72.01 -32.04
C ARG A 361 -24.81 70.96 -32.71
N GLU A 362 -24.19 71.28 -33.85
CA GLU A 362 -23.25 70.38 -34.50
C GLU A 362 -21.96 70.18 -33.70
N MET A 363 -21.42 71.25 -33.11
CA MET A 363 -20.22 71.16 -32.26
C MET A 363 -20.48 70.37 -30.97
N GLU A 364 -21.66 70.51 -30.35
CA GLU A 364 -22.05 69.68 -29.21
C GLU A 364 -22.25 68.20 -29.58
N ARG A 365 -22.85 67.91 -30.75
CA ARG A 365 -22.97 66.54 -31.25
C ARG A 365 -21.61 65.90 -31.55
N LYS A 366 -20.66 66.67 -32.08
CA LYS A 366 -19.27 66.22 -32.29
C LYS A 366 -18.57 65.93 -30.97
N ARG A 367 -18.70 66.82 -29.97
CA ARG A 367 -18.15 66.62 -28.62
C ARG A 367 -18.73 65.39 -27.92
N LYS A 368 -20.03 65.15 -28.01
CA LYS A 368 -20.65 63.93 -27.44
C LYS A 368 -20.12 62.66 -28.09
N LYS A 369 -19.97 62.64 -29.42
CA LYS A 369 -19.37 61.51 -30.14
C LYS A 369 -17.89 61.29 -29.79
N GLU A 370 -17.14 62.36 -29.53
CA GLU A 370 -15.74 62.27 -29.07
C GLU A 370 -15.64 61.69 -27.66
N MET A 371 -16.50 62.14 -26.74
CA MET A 371 -16.58 61.58 -25.38
C MET A 371 -16.97 60.10 -25.39
N GLU A 372 -18.01 59.72 -26.14
CA GLU A 372 -18.42 58.31 -26.30
C GLU A 372 -17.29 57.45 -26.91
N ARG A 373 -16.53 58.02 -27.86
CA ARG A 373 -15.38 57.33 -28.47
C ARG A 373 -14.24 57.13 -27.47
N ASP A 374 -13.97 58.12 -26.62
CA ASP A 374 -12.90 58.04 -25.65
C ASP A 374 -13.28 57.18 -24.43
N GLU A 375 -14.57 57.16 -24.05
CA GLU A 375 -15.13 56.19 -23.09
C GLU A 375 -15.06 54.75 -23.62
N LEU A 376 -15.38 54.53 -24.90
CA LEU A 376 -15.27 53.20 -25.52
C LEU A 376 -13.81 52.73 -25.60
N LYS A 377 -12.87 53.64 -25.89
CA LYS A 377 -11.43 53.33 -25.84
C LYS A 377 -10.97 52.99 -24.42
N ALA A 378 -11.41 53.75 -23.41
CA ALA A 378 -11.07 53.46 -22.02
C ALA A 378 -11.60 52.08 -21.59
N TYR A 379 -12.85 51.76 -21.93
CA TYR A 379 -13.42 50.43 -21.69
C TYR A 379 -12.64 49.32 -22.40
N PHE A 380 -12.25 49.53 -23.66
CA PHE A 380 -11.47 48.54 -24.40
C PHE A 380 -10.07 48.33 -23.79
N VAL A 381 -9.39 49.40 -23.38
CA VAL A 381 -8.09 49.32 -22.69
C VAL A 381 -8.23 48.59 -21.36
N ASP A 382 -9.24 48.92 -20.55
CA ASP A 382 -9.50 48.24 -19.28
C ASP A 382 -9.83 46.75 -19.47
N PHE A 383 -10.62 46.41 -20.49
CA PHE A 383 -10.95 45.03 -20.83
C PHE A 383 -9.71 44.24 -21.25
N VAL A 384 -8.87 44.81 -22.10
CA VAL A 384 -7.60 44.20 -22.50
C VAL A 384 -6.68 44.03 -21.28
N GLN A 385 -6.57 45.03 -20.41
CA GLN A 385 -5.75 44.92 -19.20
C GLN A 385 -6.26 43.86 -18.23
N ARG A 386 -7.58 43.74 -18.01
CA ARG A 386 -8.15 42.69 -17.15
C ARG A 386 -7.92 41.29 -17.71
N THR A 387 -8.15 41.12 -19.02
CA THR A 387 -7.94 39.83 -19.69
C THR A 387 -6.45 39.44 -19.72
N GLU A 388 -5.54 40.41 -19.90
CA GLU A 388 -4.10 40.18 -19.80
C GLU A 388 -3.65 39.86 -18.38
N ALA A 389 -4.20 40.55 -17.36
CA ALA A 389 -3.91 40.27 -15.96
C ALA A 389 -4.43 38.89 -15.52
N GLU A 390 -5.62 38.47 -15.97
CA GLU A 390 -6.14 37.12 -15.75
C GLU A 390 -5.26 36.06 -16.41
N ARG A 391 -4.82 36.32 -17.65
CA ARG A 391 -3.90 35.43 -18.36
C ARG A 391 -2.52 35.37 -17.70
N GLN A 392 -2.04 36.45 -17.10
CA GLN A 392 -0.81 36.47 -16.31
C GLN A 392 -0.98 35.67 -15.02
N ARG A 393 -2.08 35.85 -14.29
CA ARG A 393 -2.40 35.05 -13.09
C ARG A 393 -2.49 33.56 -13.41
N GLN A 394 -3.12 33.19 -14.52
CA GLN A 394 -3.16 31.80 -14.98
C GLN A 394 -1.76 31.26 -15.30
N LYS A 395 -0.92 32.04 -15.98
CA LYS A 395 0.47 31.64 -16.25
C LYS A 395 1.30 31.53 -14.97
N GLU A 396 1.04 32.36 -13.96
CA GLU A 396 1.71 32.30 -12.66
C GLU A 396 1.26 31.06 -11.88
N SER A 397 -0.05 30.77 -11.82
CA SER A 397 -0.55 29.54 -11.20
C SER A 397 -0.04 28.29 -11.92
N GLU A 398 -0.05 28.28 -13.25
CA GLU A 398 0.51 27.18 -14.06
C GLU A 398 2.03 27.00 -13.81
N ARG A 399 2.77 28.09 -13.61
CA ARG A 399 4.20 28.05 -13.27
C ARG A 399 4.43 27.50 -11.86
N GLU A 400 3.61 27.90 -10.89
CA GLU A 400 3.67 27.40 -9.52
C GLU A 400 3.34 25.90 -9.47
N GLU A 401 2.26 25.48 -10.14
CA GLU A 401 1.88 24.08 -10.30
C GLU A 401 3.00 23.27 -10.97
N LEU A 402 3.58 23.79 -12.07
CA LEU A 402 4.71 23.15 -12.73
C LEU A 402 5.93 23.06 -11.79
N SER A 403 6.18 24.07 -10.98
CA SER A 403 7.30 24.07 -10.03
C SER A 403 7.12 23.01 -8.92
N GLU A 404 5.89 22.84 -8.40
CA GLU A 404 5.57 21.80 -7.43
C GLU A 404 5.64 20.41 -8.07
N HIS A 405 5.18 20.24 -9.31
CA HIS A 405 5.35 18.99 -10.05
C HIS A 405 6.82 18.64 -10.26
N LEU A 406 7.66 19.62 -10.62
CA LEU A 406 9.09 19.42 -10.76
C LEU A 406 9.75 19.06 -9.42
N ARG A 407 9.30 19.66 -8.30
CA ARG A 407 9.79 19.31 -6.96
C ARG A 407 9.43 17.88 -6.58
N ILE A 408 8.16 17.49 -6.74
CA ILE A 408 7.67 16.13 -6.47
C ILE A 408 8.44 15.11 -7.32
N HIS A 409 8.66 15.41 -8.60
CA HIS A 409 9.43 14.56 -9.49
C HIS A 409 10.90 14.46 -9.05
N ALA A 410 11.54 15.56 -8.66
CA ALA A 410 12.90 15.56 -8.15
C ALA A 410 13.04 14.74 -6.86
N ASP A 411 12.09 14.88 -5.93
CA ASP A 411 12.03 14.11 -4.69
C ASP A 411 11.87 12.62 -4.96
N GLN A 412 11.02 12.26 -5.93
CA GLN A 412 10.83 10.87 -6.33
C GLN A 412 12.09 10.27 -6.95
N VAL A 413 12.76 11.02 -7.85
CA VAL A 413 14.04 10.61 -8.43
C VAL A 413 15.11 10.45 -7.35
N ALA A 414 15.15 11.32 -6.33
CA ALA A 414 16.08 11.21 -5.22
C ALA A 414 15.80 9.95 -4.37
N LYS A 415 14.53 9.67 -4.06
CA LYS A 415 14.13 8.43 -3.36
C LYS A 415 14.52 7.18 -4.15
N ASP A 416 14.32 7.18 -5.46
CA ASP A 416 14.65 6.04 -6.31
C ASP A 416 16.17 5.84 -6.42
N LYS A 417 16.96 6.92 -6.45
CA LYS A 417 18.43 6.85 -6.36
C LYS A 417 18.89 6.29 -5.01
N ALA A 418 18.33 6.77 -3.90
CA ALA A 418 18.66 6.27 -2.57
C ALA A 418 18.34 4.78 -2.42
N LYS A 419 17.19 4.31 -2.91
CA LYS A 419 16.84 2.87 -2.94
C LYS A 419 17.83 2.06 -3.77
N LYS A 420 18.27 2.58 -4.92
CA LYS A 420 19.28 1.90 -5.76
C LYS A 420 20.62 1.79 -5.02
N GLU A 421 21.06 2.85 -4.35
CA GLU A 421 22.29 2.83 -3.55
C GLU A 421 22.20 1.85 -2.38
N GLU A 422 21.06 1.81 -1.67
CA GLU A 422 20.83 0.85 -0.59
C GLU A 422 20.83 -0.59 -1.12
N ASN A 423 20.20 -0.85 -2.26
CA ASN A 423 20.21 -2.17 -2.90
C ASN A 423 21.61 -2.57 -3.38
N LEU A 424 22.41 -1.62 -3.88
CA LEU A 424 23.80 -1.86 -4.23
C LEU A 424 24.63 -2.22 -3.00
N LYS A 425 24.46 -1.51 -1.88
CA LYS A 425 25.12 -1.84 -0.60
C LYS A 425 24.74 -3.24 -0.13
N LYS A 426 23.44 -3.55 -0.07
CA LYS A 426 22.95 -4.90 0.27
C LYS A 426 23.51 -5.97 -0.67
N GLY A 427 23.62 -5.67 -1.96
CA GLY A 427 24.23 -6.56 -2.94
C GLY A 427 25.72 -6.80 -2.69
N LEU A 428 26.47 -5.75 -2.33
CA LEU A 428 27.88 -5.87 -1.96
C LEU A 428 28.07 -6.65 -0.65
N ASP A 429 27.26 -6.38 0.36
CA ASP A 429 27.29 -7.11 1.64
C ASP A 429 26.97 -8.60 1.44
N LEU A 430 26.00 -8.91 0.58
CA LEU A 430 25.68 -10.29 0.21
C LEU A 430 26.84 -10.97 -0.55
N GLN A 431 27.53 -10.23 -1.42
CA GLN A 431 28.71 -10.75 -2.11
C GLN A 431 29.86 -11.01 -1.13
N GLN A 432 30.10 -10.11 -0.18
CA GLN A 432 31.13 -10.28 0.85
C GLN A 432 30.85 -11.49 1.72
N THR A 433 29.63 -11.62 2.24
CA THR A 433 29.22 -12.81 3.03
C THR A 433 29.35 -14.10 2.24
N HIS A 434 29.05 -14.09 0.93
CA HIS A 434 29.24 -15.26 0.08
C HIS A 434 30.73 -15.61 -0.12
N ILE A 435 31.59 -14.61 -0.28
CA ILE A 435 33.05 -14.81 -0.37
C ILE A 435 33.59 -15.38 0.95
N GLU A 436 33.14 -14.86 2.09
CA GLU A 436 33.51 -15.34 3.42
C GLU A 436 33.08 -16.79 3.62
N MET A 437 31.82 -17.13 3.33
CA MET A 437 31.33 -18.52 3.38
C MET A 437 32.12 -19.47 2.48
N MET A 438 32.47 -19.03 1.26
CA MET A 438 33.29 -19.83 0.34
C MET A 438 34.70 -20.04 0.88
N ALA A 439 35.29 -19.02 1.52
CA ALA A 439 36.60 -19.12 2.16
C ALA A 439 36.56 -20.05 3.37
N GLU A 440 35.53 -19.96 4.21
CA GLU A 440 35.30 -20.88 5.34
C GLU A 440 35.16 -22.32 4.86
N HIS A 441 34.31 -22.55 3.86
CA HIS A 441 34.11 -23.89 3.30
C HIS A 441 35.40 -24.46 2.67
N ALA A 442 36.18 -23.62 1.99
CA ALA A 442 37.48 -24.03 1.46
C ALA A 442 38.47 -24.39 2.58
N ALA A 443 38.49 -23.61 3.67
CA ALA A 443 39.33 -23.87 4.84
C ALA A 443 38.92 -25.17 5.57
N THR A 444 37.62 -25.41 5.75
CA THR A 444 37.13 -26.68 6.35
C THR A 444 37.47 -27.88 5.49
N LYS A 445 37.36 -27.74 4.16
CA LYS A 445 37.72 -28.80 3.23
C LYS A 445 39.22 -29.09 3.25
N ALA A 446 40.06 -28.06 3.26
CA ALA A 446 41.50 -28.21 3.38
C ALA A 446 41.88 -28.89 4.71
N LEU A 447 41.24 -28.50 5.82
CA LEU A 447 41.44 -29.16 7.12
C LEU A 447 41.05 -30.65 7.05
N GLN A 448 39.89 -30.96 6.47
CA GLN A 448 39.44 -32.35 6.32
C GLN A 448 40.38 -33.17 5.42
N GLU A 449 40.90 -32.58 4.35
CA GLU A 449 41.91 -33.21 3.49
C GLU A 449 43.21 -33.48 4.27
N THR A 450 43.69 -32.53 5.07
CA THR A 450 44.88 -32.74 5.91
C THR A 450 44.66 -33.81 6.99
N LEU A 451 43.48 -33.85 7.61
CA LEU A 451 43.11 -34.89 8.58
C LEU A 451 43.07 -36.26 7.91
N SER A 452 42.45 -36.36 6.73
CA SER A 452 42.41 -37.61 5.96
C SER A 452 43.81 -38.05 5.52
N GLN A 453 44.68 -37.11 5.12
CA GLN A 453 46.08 -37.42 4.80
C GLN A 453 46.85 -37.91 6.04
N ASN A 454 46.64 -37.30 7.21
CA ASN A 454 47.25 -37.73 8.46
C ASN A 454 46.75 -39.11 8.89
N GLU A 455 45.45 -39.38 8.80
CA GLU A 455 44.86 -40.70 9.07
C GLU A 455 45.39 -41.76 8.11
N ALA A 456 45.47 -41.45 6.82
CA ALA A 456 46.06 -42.34 5.81
C ALA A 456 47.54 -42.62 6.08
N ALA A 457 48.30 -41.59 6.50
CA ALA A 457 49.70 -41.74 6.89
C ALA A 457 49.85 -42.64 8.12
N LEU A 458 49.06 -42.43 9.17
CA LEU A 458 49.04 -43.25 10.39
C LEU A 458 48.64 -44.71 10.08
N LEU A 459 47.63 -44.92 9.24
CA LEU A 459 47.26 -46.26 8.77
C LEU A 459 48.40 -46.91 7.98
N SER A 460 49.10 -46.15 7.13
CA SER A 460 50.25 -46.67 6.39
C SER A 460 51.41 -47.05 7.30
N GLU A 461 51.67 -46.28 8.35
CA GLU A 461 52.68 -46.59 9.36
C GLU A 461 52.30 -47.81 10.20
N SER A 462 51.04 -47.94 10.61
CA SER A 462 50.53 -49.14 11.29
C SER A 462 50.70 -50.38 10.42
N LEU A 463 50.35 -50.29 9.13
CA LEU A 463 50.51 -51.40 8.19
C LEU A 463 51.98 -51.79 7.99
N LYS A 464 52.90 -50.82 7.95
CA LYS A 464 54.35 -51.09 7.93
C LYS A 464 54.82 -51.76 9.23
N ALA A 465 54.32 -51.30 10.38
CA ALA A 465 54.63 -51.91 11.67
C ALA A 465 54.10 -53.36 11.77
N ASP A 466 52.94 -53.65 11.20
CA ASP A 466 52.39 -55.02 11.21
C ASP A 466 53.11 -55.92 10.20
N ARG A 467 53.53 -55.39 9.04
CA ARG A 467 54.39 -56.09 8.08
C ARG A 467 55.74 -56.45 8.66
N THR A 468 56.40 -55.52 9.35
CA THR A 468 57.68 -55.80 10.02
C THR A 468 57.54 -56.84 11.12
N LYS A 469 56.48 -56.79 11.95
CA LYS A 469 56.18 -57.86 12.92
C LYS A 469 55.95 -59.21 12.26
N LEU A 470 55.21 -59.25 11.15
CA LEU A 470 54.97 -60.47 10.38
C LEU A 470 56.27 -61.04 9.83
N ARG A 471 57.11 -60.20 9.24
CA ARG A 471 58.45 -60.55 8.74
C ARG A 471 59.32 -61.14 9.85
N ASP A 472 59.39 -60.47 11.01
CA ASP A 472 60.16 -60.95 12.17
C ASP A 472 59.61 -62.29 12.70
N TYR A 473 58.29 -62.49 12.65
CA TYR A 473 57.66 -63.75 13.00
C TYR A 473 58.00 -64.86 12.00
N MET A 474 57.98 -64.57 10.70
CA MET A 474 58.34 -65.52 9.65
C MET A 474 59.81 -65.95 9.75
N VAL A 475 60.72 -65.02 10.01
CA VAL A 475 62.14 -65.30 10.25
C VAL A 475 62.32 -66.16 11.50
N ARG A 476 61.68 -65.78 12.63
CA ARG A 476 61.71 -66.59 13.86
C ARG A 476 61.16 -68.00 13.65
N THR A 477 60.06 -68.14 12.92
CA THR A 477 59.45 -69.44 12.61
C THR A 477 60.38 -70.31 11.76
N ALA A 478 61.14 -69.71 10.83
CA ALA A 478 62.13 -70.42 10.01
C ALA A 478 63.36 -70.86 10.81
N GLU A 479 63.68 -70.20 11.92
CA GLU A 479 64.79 -70.55 12.81
C GLU A 479 64.44 -71.66 13.82
N GLU A 480 63.16 -72.01 13.99
CA GLU A 480 62.74 -73.08 14.90
C GLU A 480 63.24 -74.46 14.43
N SER A 481 63.63 -75.33 15.37
CA SER A 481 64.32 -76.59 15.07
C SER A 481 63.55 -77.56 14.18
N TRP A 482 62.21 -77.50 14.18
CA TRP A 482 61.36 -78.34 13.33
C TRP A 482 61.19 -77.78 11.90
N ALA A 483 61.48 -76.48 11.69
CA ALA A 483 61.31 -75.79 10.42
C ALA A 483 62.61 -75.74 9.60
N GLN A 484 63.78 -75.91 10.23
CA GLN A 484 65.09 -75.91 9.58
C GLN A 484 65.26 -77.07 8.58
N ASP A 485 64.69 -78.24 8.87
CA ASP A 485 64.80 -79.44 8.03
C ASP A 485 63.87 -79.39 6.79
N ASN A 486 62.91 -78.45 6.73
CA ASN A 486 61.94 -78.35 5.65
C ASN A 486 62.35 -77.32 4.59
N HIS A 487 63.13 -77.77 3.61
CA HIS A 487 63.63 -76.92 2.51
C HIS A 487 62.54 -76.14 1.76
N ARG A 488 61.34 -76.70 1.58
CA ARG A 488 60.23 -76.00 0.90
C ARG A 488 59.69 -74.82 1.69
N LEU A 489 59.66 -74.95 3.02
CA LEU A 489 59.25 -73.88 3.92
C LEU A 489 60.31 -72.77 3.97
N GLN A 490 61.60 -73.14 3.99
CA GLN A 490 62.72 -72.20 3.93
C GLN A 490 62.73 -71.40 2.62
N ASP A 491 62.56 -72.07 1.48
CA ASP A 491 62.45 -71.40 0.17
C ASP A 491 61.23 -70.47 0.09
N TYR A 492 60.11 -70.87 0.71
CA TYR A 492 58.90 -70.05 0.79
C TYR A 492 59.11 -68.80 1.65
N VAL A 493 59.65 -68.95 2.87
CA VAL A 493 59.93 -67.81 3.76
C VAL A 493 60.94 -66.87 3.12
N LYS A 494 62.04 -67.41 2.56
CA LYS A 494 63.04 -66.61 1.83
C LYS A 494 62.42 -65.87 0.64
N GLY A 495 61.56 -66.53 -0.13
CA GLY A 495 60.85 -65.92 -1.25
C GLY A 495 59.87 -64.82 -0.85
N GLN A 496 59.16 -64.95 0.29
CA GLN A 496 58.27 -63.91 0.80
C GLN A 496 59.06 -62.72 1.38
N VAL A 497 60.13 -62.98 2.13
CA VAL A 497 61.02 -61.93 2.69
C VAL A 497 61.69 -61.12 1.57
N GLU A 498 62.18 -61.78 0.51
CA GLU A 498 62.74 -61.10 -0.67
C GLU A 498 61.68 -60.34 -1.49
N ARG A 499 60.43 -60.81 -1.51
CA ARG A 499 59.31 -60.13 -2.18
C ARG A 499 58.93 -58.84 -1.46
N GLU A 500 58.82 -58.89 -0.13
CA GLU A 500 58.55 -57.70 0.69
C GLU A 500 59.66 -56.65 0.58
N GLU A 501 60.94 -57.07 0.53
CA GLU A 501 62.05 -56.14 0.31
C GLU A 501 62.02 -55.47 -1.07
N ARG A 502 61.52 -56.16 -2.10
CA ARG A 502 61.33 -55.57 -3.44
C ARG A 502 60.16 -54.59 -3.46
N GLU A 503 59.10 -54.85 -2.70
CA GLU A 503 57.96 -53.94 -2.55
C GLU A 503 58.33 -52.68 -1.74
N GLU A 504 59.18 -52.79 -0.70
CA GLU A 504 59.65 -51.64 0.09
C GLU A 504 60.67 -50.76 -0.66
N ARG A 505 61.52 -51.35 -1.51
CA ARG A 505 62.47 -50.59 -2.36
C ARG A 505 61.79 -49.82 -3.49
N GLY A 506 60.47 -49.97 -3.69
CA GLY A 506 59.73 -49.34 -4.77
C GLY A 506 60.09 -49.87 -6.17
N ASP A 507 60.94 -50.91 -6.26
CA ASP A 507 61.44 -51.50 -7.50
C ASP A 507 60.50 -52.61 -8.03
N GLY A 508 59.37 -52.80 -7.35
CA GLY A 508 58.24 -53.58 -7.81
C GLY A 508 57.48 -52.88 -8.92
N GLY A 509 58.08 -52.78 -10.11
CA GLY A 509 57.39 -52.57 -11.38
C GLY A 509 56.42 -53.73 -11.62
N GLY A 510 55.28 -53.71 -10.92
CA GLY A 510 54.20 -54.65 -11.10
C GLY A 510 53.71 -54.56 -12.54
N LYS A 511 53.91 -55.63 -13.30
CA LYS A 511 53.22 -55.86 -14.58
C LYS A 511 51.74 -55.55 -14.35
N GLU A 512 51.28 -54.48 -14.98
CA GLU A 512 49.89 -54.09 -15.02
C GLU A 512 49.03 -55.32 -15.33
N SER A 513 48.24 -55.71 -14.33
CA SER A 513 47.11 -56.59 -14.53
C SER A 513 46.19 -55.93 -15.56
N LYS A 514 46.01 -56.61 -16.69
CA LYS A 514 45.10 -56.28 -17.81
C LYS A 514 43.61 -56.16 -17.42
N TYR A 515 43.28 -56.12 -16.13
CA TYR A 515 41.93 -56.02 -15.59
C TYR A 515 41.67 -54.70 -14.84
N ARG A 516 42.34 -53.60 -15.22
CA ARG A 516 41.97 -52.23 -14.81
C ARG A 516 41.21 -51.47 -15.91
N GLN A 517 40.49 -52.19 -16.76
CA GLN A 517 39.43 -51.64 -17.62
C GLN A 517 38.07 -52.15 -17.13
N MET A 518 37.66 -51.79 -15.92
CA MET A 518 36.24 -51.71 -15.60
C MET A 518 36.04 -50.67 -14.50
N LEU A 519 34.99 -49.87 -14.69
CA LEU A 519 34.37 -48.92 -13.76
C LEU A 519 34.84 -47.46 -13.89
N ASP A 520 34.71 -46.91 -15.09
CA ASP A 520 34.13 -45.56 -15.22
C ASP A 520 32.59 -45.72 -15.24
N THR A 521 31.98 -45.75 -14.06
CA THR A 521 30.54 -45.93 -13.87
C THR A 521 29.71 -44.70 -14.25
N GLY A 522 30.35 -43.55 -14.53
CA GLY A 522 29.65 -42.34 -14.97
C GLY A 522 29.09 -42.45 -16.39
N LEU A 523 29.88 -43.02 -17.31
CA LEU A 523 29.50 -43.15 -18.73
C LEU A 523 28.40 -44.18 -18.99
N ARG A 524 28.24 -45.18 -18.11
CA ARG A 524 27.21 -46.23 -18.26
C ARG A 524 25.82 -45.79 -17.76
N LEU A 525 25.74 -44.74 -16.95
CA LEU A 525 24.50 -44.18 -16.42
C LEU A 525 23.95 -43.00 -17.25
N GLY A 526 24.55 -42.70 -18.41
CA GLY A 526 24.10 -41.58 -19.25
C GLY A 526 24.39 -40.20 -18.64
N LEU A 527 25.24 -40.12 -17.61
CA LEU A 527 25.76 -38.87 -17.08
C LEU A 527 26.84 -38.38 -18.04
N THR A 528 26.44 -37.63 -19.07
CA THR A 528 27.39 -36.81 -19.80
C THR A 528 28.04 -35.89 -18.79
N CYS A 529 29.36 -36.03 -18.63
CA CYS A 529 30.18 -35.00 -18.02
C CYS A 529 30.05 -33.76 -18.93
N THR A 530 29.02 -32.95 -18.68
CA THR A 530 29.06 -31.55 -19.04
C THR A 530 30.18 -30.98 -18.19
N ARG A 531 31.39 -31.00 -18.78
CA ARG A 531 32.49 -30.14 -18.39
C ARG A 531 31.89 -28.74 -18.44
N TYR A 532 31.46 -28.26 -17.28
CA TYR A 532 31.00 -26.89 -17.10
C TYR A 532 32.26 -26.04 -17.32
N GLU A 533 32.48 -25.67 -18.58
CA GLU A 533 33.44 -24.64 -18.91
C GLU A 533 32.91 -23.37 -18.26
N TRP A 534 33.58 -22.93 -17.19
CA TRP A 534 33.44 -21.58 -16.71
C TRP A 534 33.54 -20.64 -17.91
N PRO A 535 32.56 -19.73 -18.14
CA PRO A 535 32.71 -18.74 -19.17
C PRO A 535 33.99 -17.97 -18.87
N ARG A 536 35.03 -18.16 -19.69
CA ARG A 536 36.13 -17.21 -19.76
C ARG A 536 35.51 -15.91 -20.22
N VAL A 537 35.20 -15.04 -19.27
CA VAL A 537 34.89 -13.63 -19.53
C VAL A 537 36.18 -13.02 -20.10
N ARG A 538 36.34 -13.10 -21.42
CA ARG A 538 37.24 -12.20 -22.15
C ARG A 538 36.64 -10.81 -22.02
N GLN A 539 37.18 -10.02 -21.10
CA GLN A 539 37.05 -8.58 -21.12
C GLN A 539 37.79 -8.03 -22.35
N GLU A 540 37.15 -8.07 -23.52
CA GLU A 540 37.48 -7.12 -24.58
C GLU A 540 36.70 -5.83 -24.32
N LEU A 541 37.26 -5.00 -23.43
CA LEU A 541 36.89 -3.60 -23.30
C LEU A 541 37.27 -2.86 -24.60
N LYS A 542 36.40 -2.94 -25.61
CA LYS A 542 36.37 -1.94 -26.68
C LYS A 542 35.77 -0.66 -26.09
N VAL A 543 36.65 0.17 -25.53
CA VAL A 543 36.38 1.58 -25.24
C VAL A 543 36.03 2.26 -26.57
N ARG A 544 34.73 2.39 -26.87
CA ARG A 544 34.25 3.40 -27.81
C ARG A 544 34.35 4.73 -27.09
N LYS A 545 35.39 5.50 -27.42
CA LYS A 545 35.41 6.95 -27.24
C LYS A 545 34.16 7.52 -27.90
N VAL A 546 33.22 7.97 -27.10
CA VAL A 546 32.19 8.90 -27.53
C VAL A 546 32.70 10.26 -27.10
N ASP A 547 33.15 11.03 -28.08
CA ASP A 547 33.59 12.41 -27.87
C ASP A 547 32.40 13.24 -27.37
N PHE A 548 32.52 13.73 -26.14
CA PHE A 548 31.62 14.72 -25.57
C PHE A 548 31.91 16.06 -26.23
N GLY A 549 31.18 16.36 -27.30
CA GLY A 549 31.17 17.64 -27.99
C GLY A 549 30.56 18.72 -27.11
N GLN A 550 31.45 19.60 -26.65
CA GLN A 550 31.21 20.92 -26.07
C GLN A 550 30.35 21.77 -27.01
N VAL A 551 29.18 22.23 -26.56
CA VAL A 551 28.42 23.29 -27.24
C VAL A 551 28.09 24.39 -26.23
N GLY A 552 28.87 25.46 -26.33
CA GLY A 552 28.58 26.74 -25.73
C GLY A 552 28.98 27.84 -26.71
N GLY A 553 27.99 28.61 -27.16
CA GLY A 553 28.12 30.03 -27.48
C GLY A 553 28.54 30.43 -28.91
N GLY A 554 27.63 31.16 -29.58
CA GLY A 554 27.97 32.46 -30.15
C GLY A 554 27.93 32.62 -31.67
N GLN A 555 26.92 33.39 -32.14
CA GLN A 555 26.95 34.40 -33.24
C GLN A 555 27.32 33.89 -34.66
N ALA A 556 27.02 34.52 -35.79
CA ALA A 556 26.03 35.47 -36.30
C ALA A 556 26.23 35.46 -37.85
N GLU A 557 25.29 36.02 -38.60
CA GLU A 557 25.40 36.53 -39.99
C GLU A 557 25.28 35.60 -41.23
N LYS A 558 24.21 35.89 -41.99
CA LYS A 558 24.12 36.26 -43.43
C LYS A 558 24.45 35.28 -44.57
N SER A 559 23.63 35.47 -45.61
CA SER A 559 23.66 34.97 -47.01
C SER A 559 23.18 33.53 -47.19
N GLY A 560 22.35 33.13 -48.16
CA GLY A 560 21.88 33.76 -49.40
C GLY A 560 21.92 32.70 -50.51
N GLY A 561 20.80 32.42 -51.20
CA GLY A 561 20.81 31.84 -52.55
C GLY A 561 20.21 30.45 -52.78
N LYS A 562 18.98 30.44 -53.30
CA LYS A 562 18.43 29.72 -54.48
C LYS A 562 18.70 28.21 -54.69
N GLY A 563 17.60 27.47 -54.92
CA GLY A 563 17.62 26.21 -55.69
C GLY A 563 16.32 25.37 -55.63
N LEU A 564 15.31 25.72 -56.45
CA LEU A 564 14.37 24.75 -57.05
C LEU A 564 15.11 23.96 -58.17
N PRO A 565 14.63 22.85 -58.77
CA PRO A 565 13.23 22.39 -58.91
C PRO A 565 13.01 20.85 -58.83
N GLY A 566 11.76 20.38 -58.98
CA GLY A 566 11.50 19.02 -59.51
C GLY A 566 10.24 18.31 -59.02
N LEU A 567 9.13 18.46 -59.75
CA LEU A 567 8.01 17.50 -59.82
C LEU A 567 8.45 16.24 -60.59
N PRO A 568 7.80 15.07 -60.38
CA PRO A 568 6.77 14.65 -61.34
C PRO A 568 5.56 13.86 -60.78
N THR A 569 4.39 14.19 -61.36
CA THR A 569 3.23 13.37 -61.78
C THR A 569 2.84 12.01 -61.15
N ARG A 570 1.60 11.98 -60.63
CA ARG A 570 0.40 11.23 -61.09
C ARG A 570 0.38 9.68 -61.02
N ALA A 571 -0.46 9.12 -60.12
CA ALA A 571 -1.30 7.94 -60.36
C ALA A 571 -2.41 7.78 -59.27
N ASN A 572 -3.66 7.59 -59.71
CA ASN A 572 -4.83 7.08 -58.97
C ASN A 572 -4.84 5.52 -59.05
N PRO A 573 -5.84 4.73 -58.55
CA PRO A 573 -6.97 4.95 -57.63
C PRO A 573 -7.16 3.81 -56.57
N VAL A 574 -8.31 3.82 -55.86
CA VAL A 574 -9.13 2.66 -55.38
C VAL A 574 -9.29 2.51 -53.85
N THR A 575 -10.57 2.33 -53.51
CA THR A 575 -11.34 2.07 -52.27
C THR A 575 -10.76 1.14 -51.18
N VAL A 576 -11.20 1.32 -49.92
CA VAL A 576 -12.03 0.40 -49.08
C VAL A 576 -11.94 0.74 -47.57
N ARG A 577 -13.11 1.02 -46.97
CA ARG A 577 -13.74 0.51 -45.72
C ARG A 577 -12.93 0.12 -44.45
N SER A 578 -13.57 0.43 -43.29
CA SER A 578 -13.45 -0.12 -41.90
C SER A 578 -12.13 0.12 -41.17
N GLY A 579 -12.04 0.39 -39.86
CA GLY A 579 -12.97 0.42 -38.72
C GLY A 579 -12.15 0.34 -37.41
N GLN A 580 -12.85 0.37 -36.27
CA GLN A 580 -12.41 0.01 -34.89
C GLN A 580 -11.61 1.04 -34.07
N LEU A 581 -11.68 1.11 -32.72
CA LEU A 581 -12.67 0.83 -31.66
C LEU A 581 -11.95 1.01 -30.29
N VAL A 582 -12.68 1.40 -29.22
CA VAL A 582 -12.47 1.14 -27.76
C VAL A 582 -11.24 1.84 -27.10
N SER A 583 -11.30 2.49 -25.94
CA SER A 583 -11.66 2.05 -24.56
C SER A 583 -11.52 3.28 -23.63
N ALA A 584 -11.96 3.42 -22.38
CA ALA A 584 -12.76 2.65 -21.43
C ALA A 584 -12.97 3.58 -20.19
N ALA A 585 -14.02 3.31 -19.39
CA ALA A 585 -14.23 3.82 -18.03
C ALA A 585 -13.21 3.16 -17.04
N PRO A 586 -13.19 3.39 -15.68
CA PRO A 586 -14.35 3.36 -14.77
C PRO A 586 -14.25 4.24 -13.48
N GLY A 587 -15.27 4.15 -12.62
CA GLY A 587 -14.99 3.91 -11.18
C GLY A 587 -15.44 4.95 -10.16
N ARG A 588 -16.58 4.65 -9.52
CA ARG A 588 -17.18 5.23 -8.30
C ARG A 588 -16.61 4.54 -7.05
N VAL A 589 -16.32 5.25 -5.93
CA VAL A 589 -16.51 4.76 -4.52
C VAL A 589 -16.63 5.96 -3.54
N GLU A 590 -17.53 5.79 -2.56
CA GLU A 590 -17.93 6.64 -1.43
C GLU A 590 -16.85 6.83 -0.34
N ARG A 591 -16.92 7.93 0.45
CA ARG A 591 -17.17 7.92 1.92
C ARG A 591 -16.89 9.28 2.63
N SER A 592 -17.84 9.60 3.53
CA SER A 592 -17.71 10.13 4.91
C SER A 592 -17.19 11.54 5.25
N SER A 593 -17.87 12.10 6.27
CA SER A 593 -17.49 13.17 7.22
C SER A 593 -17.36 14.58 6.64
N GLY A 594 -17.81 15.67 7.27
CA GLY A 594 -18.31 15.96 8.62
C GLY A 594 -18.24 17.48 8.79
N GLU A 595 -18.99 18.04 9.75
CA GLU A 595 -18.84 19.40 10.33
C GLU A 595 -19.07 20.61 9.38
N GLU A 596 -19.50 21.81 9.75
CA GLU A 596 -20.10 22.47 10.91
C GLU A 596 -20.47 23.89 10.42
N ARG A 597 -21.18 24.65 11.26
CA ARG A 597 -21.55 26.10 11.18
C ARG A 597 -22.87 26.35 10.44
N GLY A 598 -23.90 26.97 11.01
CA GLY A 598 -23.97 27.85 12.18
C GLY A 598 -24.72 29.14 11.78
N LEU A 599 -25.52 29.70 12.69
CA LEU A 599 -26.37 30.92 12.62
C LEU A 599 -27.80 30.68 12.09
N LYS A 600 -28.89 31.23 12.64
CA LYS A 600 -29.14 32.12 13.80
C LYS A 600 -30.65 32.08 14.12
N VAL A 601 -30.99 32.01 15.41
CA VAL A 601 -31.97 32.85 16.14
C VAL A 601 -33.39 32.98 15.58
N VAL A 602 -34.40 32.52 16.35
CA VAL A 602 -35.28 33.39 17.17
C VAL A 602 -35.90 32.52 18.27
N GLY A 603 -35.62 32.87 19.52
CA GLY A 603 -36.40 32.40 20.68
C GLY A 603 -37.46 33.43 21.04
N VAL A 604 -38.65 32.95 21.40
CA VAL A 604 -39.57 33.65 22.30
C VAL A 604 -40.15 32.60 23.24
N GLY A 605 -39.90 32.78 24.53
CA GLY A 605 -40.43 31.94 25.59
C GLY A 605 -41.76 32.46 26.14
N SER A 606 -42.50 31.54 26.76
CA SER A 606 -43.41 31.75 27.91
C SER A 606 -43.82 30.36 28.39
N ARG A 607 -43.24 29.89 29.50
CA ARG A 607 -43.69 30.02 30.90
C ARG A 607 -44.73 28.95 31.31
N PRO A 608 -44.74 28.58 32.61
CA PRO A 608 -44.97 27.21 33.06
C PRO A 608 -46.24 27.08 33.92
N GLY A 609 -46.58 25.85 34.32
CA GLY A 609 -47.35 25.66 35.54
C GLY A 609 -48.22 24.42 35.60
N SER A 610 -47.80 23.50 36.48
CA SER A 610 -48.57 23.03 37.64
C SER A 610 -49.78 22.09 37.46
N SER A 611 -49.83 21.14 38.40
CA SER A 611 -51.03 20.51 39.01
C SER A 611 -51.64 19.33 38.24
N SER A 612 -51.44 18.09 38.69
CA SER A 612 -52.09 17.38 39.81
C SER A 612 -53.39 16.68 39.39
N SER A 613 -53.40 15.34 39.51
CA SER A 613 -54.50 14.44 39.93
C SER A 613 -54.10 13.02 39.54
N ILE A 614 -53.84 12.07 40.46
CA ILE A 614 -54.86 11.29 41.21
C ILE A 614 -55.79 10.59 40.18
N MET A 615 -55.99 9.28 40.09
CA MET A 615 -55.67 8.07 40.88
C MET A 615 -56.51 6.94 40.21
N THR A 616 -56.09 5.67 40.34
CA THR A 616 -56.96 4.46 40.34
C THR A 616 -57.66 4.02 39.03
N ILE A 617 -57.80 2.74 38.64
CA ILE A 617 -57.92 1.45 39.35
C ILE A 617 -57.26 0.28 38.56
N ASN A 618 -56.77 -0.68 39.34
CA ASN A 618 -56.43 -2.10 39.12
C ASN A 618 -57.08 -2.85 37.92
N LEU A 619 -56.27 -3.63 37.19
CA LEU A 619 -56.12 -5.09 37.32
C LEU A 619 -54.98 -5.58 36.41
#